data_AF-A0A366IEK1-F1
#
_entry.id   AF-A0A366IEK1-F1
#
_cell.length_a   1.000
_cell.length_b   1.000
_cell.length_c   1.000
_cell.angle_alpha   90.00
_cell.angle_beta   90.00
_cell.angle_gamma   90.00
#
_symmetry.space_group_name_H-M   'P 1'
#
loop_
_entity.id
_entity.type
_entity.pdbx_description
1 polymer ?
#
loop_
_entity_poly.entity_id
_entity_poly.type
_entity_poly.pdbx_seq_one_letter_code
_entity_poly.pdbx_strand_id
1 'polypeptide(L)' 'MKSSPAQPTRTETDSIGSLEIPASAYWGVHTARANENFP' A
#
# COMPACT_ATOMS: atom_id res chain seq x y z
N MET A 1 -25.36 -1.60 7.83
CA MET A 1 -23.96 -1.16 7.97
C MET A 1 -23.11 -2.30 7.40
N LYS A 2 -22.51 -2.15 6.21
CA LYS A 2 -21.67 -3.22 5.63
C LYS A 2 -20.24 -3.01 6.11
N SER A 3 -19.77 -3.82 7.05
CA SER A 3 -18.33 -3.94 7.31
C SER A 3 -17.70 -4.60 6.09
N SER A 4 -16.87 -3.87 5.33
CA SER A 4 -16.03 -4.51 4.33
C SER A 4 -14.94 -5.30 5.05
N PRO A 5 -14.65 -6.55 4.63
CA PRO A 5 -13.47 -7.24 5.14
C PRO A 5 -12.23 -6.39 4.84
N ALA A 6 -11.27 -6.36 5.77
CA ALA A 6 -9.99 -5.72 5.55
C ALA A 6 -9.38 -6.31 4.26
N GLN A 7 -9.04 -5.45 3.29
CA GLN A 7 -8.41 -5.92 2.06
C GLN A 7 -7.06 -6.56 2.41
N PRO A 8 -6.74 -7.73 1.83
CA PRO A 8 -5.45 -8.35 2.09
C PRO A 8 -4.32 -7.42 1.65
N THR A 9 -3.25 -7.38 2.44
CA THR A 9 -2.07 -6.56 2.21
C THR A 9 -0.82 -7.41 2.15
N ARG A 10 0.25 -6.83 1.60
CA ARG A 10 1.60 -7.38 1.58
C ARG A 10 2.56 -6.28 2.03
N THR A 11 3.51 -6.64 2.88
CA THR A 11 4.55 -5.71 3.33
C THR A 11 5.61 -5.57 2.25
N GLU A 12 5.89 -4.33 1.84
CA GLU A 12 7.06 -3.99 1.03
C GLU A 12 8.02 -3.09 1.82
N THR A 13 9.31 -3.15 1.50
CA THR A 13 10.34 -2.34 2.15
C THR A 13 11.16 -1.58 1.11
N ASP A 14 11.34 -0.28 1.32
CA ASP A 14 12.30 0.56 0.60
C ASP A 14 13.35 1.14 1.57
N SER A 15 14.21 2.05 1.08
CA SER A 15 15.23 2.70 1.91
C SER A 15 14.68 3.60 3.03
N ILE A 16 13.38 3.88 3.05
CA ILE A 16 12.71 4.74 4.05
C ILE A 16 11.93 3.89 5.06
N GLY A 17 11.75 2.60 4.80
CA GLY A 17 11.14 1.63 5.72
C GLY A 17 10.12 0.73 5.05
N SER A 18 9.29 0.08 5.86
CA SER A 18 8.26 -0.85 5.38
C SER A 18 6.87 -0.21 5.32
N LEU A 19 6.05 -0.65 4.36
CA LEU A 19 4.67 -0.23 4.17
C LEU A 19 3.78 -1.41 3.79
N GLU A 20 2.52 -1.39 4.24
CA GLU A 20 1.48 -2.31 3.79
C GLU A 20 0.91 -1.85 2.44
N ILE A 21 1.06 -2.67 1.41
CA ILE A 21 0.52 -2.44 0.07
C ILE A 21 -0.67 -3.36 -0.15
N PRO A 22 -1.80 -2.90 -0.74
CA PRO A 22 -2.88 -3.79 -1.11
C PRO A 22 -2.38 -4.96 -1.96
N ALA A 23 -2.72 -6.19 -1.59
CA ALA A 23 -2.21 -7.38 -2.26
C ALA A 23 -2.66 -7.47 -3.74
N SER A 24 -3.75 -6.77 -4.09
CA SER A 24 -4.26 -6.65 -5.46
C SER A 24 -3.62 -5.53 -6.28
N ALA A 25 -2.82 -4.65 -5.67
CA ALA A 25 -2.16 -3.57 -6.40
C ALA A 25 -1.00 -4.11 -7.25
N TYR A 26 -0.98 -3.73 -8.52
CA TYR A 26 0.13 -4.03 -9.44
C TYR A 26 1.36 -3.14 -9.22
N TRP A 27 1.25 -2.12 -8.38
CA TRP A 27 2.32 -1.20 -8.00
C TRP A 27 2.82 -1.48 -6.57
N GLY A 28 3.99 -0.92 -6.22
CA GLY A 28 4.67 -1.15 -4.94
C GLY A 28 4.86 0.10 -4.08
N VAL A 29 5.74 0.01 -3.08
CA VAL A 29 5.94 1.04 -2.02
C VAL A 29 6.35 2.40 -2.57
N HIS A 30 7.22 2.44 -3.60
CA HIS A 30 7.62 3.70 -4.20
C HIS A 30 6.45 4.45 -4.86
N THR A 31 5.53 3.72 -5.50
CA THR A 31 4.33 4.33 -6.10
C THR A 31 3.32 4.75 -5.04
N ALA A 32 3.17 3.96 -3.97
CA ALA A 32 2.33 4.33 -2.82
C ALA A 32 2.77 5.68 -2.23
N ARG A 33 4.08 5.83 -1.97
CA ARG A 33 4.65 7.10 -1.48
C ARG A 33 4.50 8.24 -2.48
N ALA A 34 4.65 7.97 -3.79
CA ALA A 34 4.43 9.00 -4.80
C ALA A 34 2.98 9.52 -4.77
N ASN A 35 2.00 8.63 -4.62
CA ASN A 35 0.59 9.00 -4.50
C ASN A 35 0.29 9.81 -3.22
N GLU A 36 0.95 9.50 -2.10
CA GLU A 36 0.80 10.28 -0.85
C GLU A 36 1.47 11.66 -0.93
N ASN A 37 2.64 11.75 -1.58
CA ASN A 37 3.41 12.99 -1.68
C ASN A 37 2.91 13.94 -2.78
N PHE A 38 2.26 13.43 -3.82
CA PHE A 38 1.84 14.17 -5.02
C PHE A 38 0.38 13.84 -5.42
N PRO A 39 -0.63 14.35 -4.70
CA PRO A 39 -2.04 14.09 -4.98
C PRO A 39 -2.57 14.83 -6.22
#